data_AF-A0A917DBN9-F1
#
_entry.id   AF-A0A917DBN9-F1
#
_cell.length_a   1.000
_cell.length_b   1.000
_cell.length_c   1.000
_cell.angle_alpha   90.00
_cell.angle_beta   90.00
_cell.angle_gamma   90.00
#
_symmetry.space_group_name_H-M   'P 1'
#
loop_
_entity.id
_entity.type
_entity.pdbx_description
1 polymer ?
#
loop_
_entity_poly.entity_id
_entity_poly.type
_entity_poly.pdbx_seq_one_letter_code
_entity_poly.pdbx_strand_id
1 'polypeptide(L)'
;MPEKKGRSIHYKDMNHAQRVMAVRHMATLPIRGLAVASNKLTIDPATYPTKNQLYWYLTRYLIERMSWLAGEMRRMVPEGDGRVKITFSRRGGMQYDEFKDYLNRLKEDPRVRIKWPVIDIDAVEAEDHSRNAGLQLADFVASSVAAGFEHDVYGNCERRYAEILKPLLYNNRGNYLSYGVKVVPNEQGMDLSAEQRRMIELFAHPRA
;
A
#
# COMPACT_ATOMS: atom_id res chain seq x y z
N MET A 1 -7.76 1.47 39.55
CA MET A 1 -7.55 2.30 38.35
C MET A 1 -7.76 1.40 37.14
N PRO A 2 -8.75 1.63 36.28
CA PRO A 2 -8.87 0.82 35.07
C PRO A 2 -7.61 1.04 34.23
N GLU A 3 -6.95 -0.05 33.82
CA GLU A 3 -5.75 -0.02 32.99
C GLU A 3 -6.02 0.86 31.76
N LYS A 4 -5.16 1.84 31.52
CA LYS A 4 -5.17 2.62 30.27
C LYS A 4 -4.90 1.63 29.13
N LYS A 5 -5.97 1.11 28.52
CA LYS A 5 -5.89 0.37 27.26
C LYS A 5 -5.04 1.20 26.29
N GLY A 6 -3.95 0.63 25.80
CA GLY A 6 -3.02 1.33 24.91
C GLY A 6 -3.78 1.96 23.74
N ARG A 7 -3.39 3.18 23.34
CA ARG A 7 -4.05 3.97 22.29
C ARG A 7 -3.77 3.45 20.86
N SER A 8 -3.45 2.16 20.69
CA SER A 8 -3.19 1.58 19.38
C SER A 8 -4.50 1.17 18.71
N ILE A 9 -4.68 1.58 17.45
CA ILE A 9 -5.80 1.13 16.61
C ILE A 9 -5.30 0.08 15.62
N HIS A 10 -6.11 -0.94 15.39
CA HIS A 10 -5.85 -1.96 14.36
C HIS A 10 -7.15 -2.23 13.62
N TYR A 11 -7.09 -2.23 12.28
CA TYR A 11 -8.26 -2.39 11.44
C TYR A 11 -9.06 -3.68 11.74
N LYS A 12 -8.35 -4.78 12.01
CA LYS A 12 -8.96 -6.10 12.26
C LYS A 12 -9.86 -6.11 13.50
N ASP A 13 -9.52 -5.31 14.52
CA ASP A 13 -10.22 -5.28 15.80
C ASP A 13 -11.48 -4.38 15.76
N MET A 14 -11.73 -3.70 14.64
CA MET A 14 -12.89 -2.85 14.44
C MET A 14 -14.03 -3.58 13.73
N ASN A 15 -15.28 -3.27 14.13
CA ASN A 15 -16.48 -3.67 13.39
C ASN A 15 -16.70 -2.79 12.14
N HIS A 16 -17.69 -3.14 11.31
CA HIS A 16 -18.00 -2.40 10.08
C HIS A 16 -18.23 -0.89 10.31
N ALA A 17 -19.08 -0.52 11.28
CA ALA A 17 -19.40 0.89 11.55
C ALA A 17 -18.16 1.68 12.01
N GLN A 18 -17.32 1.08 12.85
CA GLN A 18 -16.05 1.65 13.30
C GLN A 18 -15.08 1.84 12.13
N ARG A 19 -14.97 0.84 11.24
CA ARG A 19 -14.14 0.94 10.02
C ARG A 19 -14.62 2.08 9.13
N VAL A 20 -15.93 2.17 8.85
CA VAL A 20 -16.51 3.28 8.06
C VAL A 20 -16.18 4.63 8.67
N MET A 21 -16.35 4.80 9.98
CA MET A 21 -16.02 6.07 10.66
C MET A 21 -14.53 6.39 10.62
N ALA A 22 -13.67 5.38 10.84
CA ALA A 22 -12.23 5.56 10.79
C ALA A 22 -11.75 5.98 9.40
N VAL A 23 -12.21 5.33 8.32
CA VAL A 23 -11.80 5.71 6.96
C VAL A 23 -12.37 7.06 6.53
N ARG A 24 -13.56 7.45 7.01
CA ARG A 24 -14.13 8.79 6.78
C ARG A 24 -13.25 9.88 7.38
N HIS A 25 -12.83 9.69 8.64
CA HIS A 25 -11.94 10.64 9.30
C HIS A 25 -10.55 10.64 8.65
N MET A 26 -10.03 9.46 8.33
CA MET A 26 -8.73 9.33 7.66
C MET A 26 -8.70 10.05 6.31
N ALA A 27 -9.77 9.99 5.53
CA ALA A 27 -9.89 10.67 4.24
C ALA A 27 -9.77 12.20 4.32
N THR A 28 -9.94 12.80 5.50
CA THR A 28 -9.77 14.26 5.70
C THR A 28 -8.36 14.64 6.15
N LEU A 29 -7.48 13.69 6.42
CA LEU A 29 -6.11 13.97 6.89
C LEU A 29 -5.21 14.43 5.73
N PRO A 30 -4.21 15.29 6.00
CA PRO A 30 -3.26 15.76 5.00
C PRO A 30 -2.18 14.70 4.70
N ILE A 31 -2.60 13.50 4.32
CA ILE A 31 -1.74 12.36 4.02
C ILE A 31 -2.06 11.81 2.62
N ARG A 32 -1.23 10.88 2.15
CA ARG A 32 -1.44 10.15 0.88
C ARG A 32 -1.31 8.66 1.10
N GLY A 33 -2.18 7.91 0.43
CA GLY A 33 -2.24 6.46 0.51
C GLY A 33 -1.74 5.80 -0.77
N LEU A 34 -1.05 4.68 -0.60
CA LEU A 34 -0.57 3.81 -1.66
C LEU A 34 -0.86 2.36 -1.27
N ALA A 35 -1.29 1.55 -2.22
CA ALA A 35 -1.52 0.13 -2.02
C ALA A 35 -0.99 -0.69 -3.20
N VAL A 36 -0.46 -1.88 -2.89
CA VAL A 36 -0.15 -2.91 -3.87
C VAL A 36 -0.92 -4.16 -3.49
N ALA A 37 -1.82 -4.59 -4.37
CA ALA A 37 -2.59 -5.83 -4.22
C ALA A 37 -2.01 -6.89 -5.15
N SER A 38 -1.93 -8.13 -4.67
CA SER A 38 -1.49 -9.25 -5.50
C SER A 38 -2.50 -10.38 -5.53
N ASN A 39 -2.81 -10.87 -6.74
CA ASN A 39 -3.59 -12.08 -6.92
C ASN A 39 -2.65 -13.28 -6.87
N LYS A 40 -2.34 -13.75 -5.66
CA LYS A 40 -1.40 -14.86 -5.43
C LYS A 40 -1.85 -16.17 -6.07
N LEU A 41 -3.15 -16.37 -6.29
CA LEU A 41 -3.69 -17.58 -6.91
C LEU A 41 -3.26 -17.72 -8.38
N THR A 42 -2.99 -16.60 -9.04
CA THR A 42 -2.55 -16.57 -10.45
C THR A 42 -1.03 -16.61 -10.62
N ILE A 43 -0.27 -16.61 -9.53
CA ILE A 43 1.19 -16.61 -9.55
C ILE A 43 1.67 -18.05 -9.35
N ASP A 44 2.42 -18.58 -10.31
CA ASP A 44 3.09 -19.87 -10.15
C ASP A 44 4.05 -19.81 -8.93
N PRO A 45 3.91 -20.71 -7.93
CA PRO A 45 4.80 -20.78 -6.78
C PRO A 45 6.30 -20.84 -7.14
N ALA A 46 6.66 -21.42 -8.28
CA ALA A 46 8.03 -21.50 -8.78
C ALA A 46 8.59 -20.14 -9.26
N THR A 47 7.74 -19.13 -9.45
CA THR A 47 8.17 -17.77 -9.86
C THR A 47 8.98 -17.07 -8.77
N TYR A 48 8.63 -17.31 -7.51
CA TYR A 48 9.25 -16.67 -6.34
C TYR A 48 9.74 -17.73 -5.34
N PRO A 49 10.76 -18.53 -5.72
CA PRO A 49 11.18 -19.70 -4.94
C PRO A 49 11.86 -19.35 -3.62
N THR A 50 12.37 -18.12 -3.46
CA THR A 50 13.09 -17.74 -2.25
C THR A 50 12.19 -17.04 -1.23
N LYS A 51 12.52 -17.24 0.05
CA LYS A 51 11.79 -16.61 1.17
C LYS A 51 11.73 -15.09 0.97
N ASN A 52 10.56 -14.52 1.23
CA ASN A 52 10.26 -13.08 1.08
C ASN A 52 10.36 -12.51 -0.34
N GLN A 53 10.72 -13.29 -1.37
CA GLN A 53 10.96 -12.75 -2.70
C GLN A 53 9.73 -12.06 -3.31
N LEU A 54 8.56 -12.69 -3.24
CA LEU A 54 7.30 -12.06 -3.69
C LEU A 54 7.02 -10.79 -2.89
N TYR A 55 7.24 -10.81 -1.57
CA TYR A 55 7.01 -9.65 -0.72
C TYR A 55 7.93 -8.48 -1.10
N TRP A 56 9.24 -8.73 -1.29
CA TRP A 56 10.19 -7.72 -1.75
C TRP A 56 9.85 -7.20 -3.16
N TYR A 57 9.44 -8.10 -4.05
CA TYR A 57 9.00 -7.73 -5.40
C TYR A 57 7.74 -6.84 -5.40
N LEU A 58 6.76 -7.12 -4.54
CA LEU A 58 5.59 -6.25 -4.37
C LEU A 58 5.96 -4.93 -3.70
N THR A 59 6.88 -4.98 -2.73
CA THR A 59 7.38 -3.79 -2.02
C THR A 59 8.15 -2.87 -2.97
N ARG A 60 8.89 -3.42 -3.94
CA ARG A 60 9.50 -2.65 -5.03
C ARG A 60 8.48 -1.78 -5.75
N TYR A 61 7.30 -2.34 -6.10
CA TYR A 61 6.25 -1.54 -6.72
C TYR A 61 5.77 -0.42 -5.80
N LEU A 62 5.59 -0.70 -4.50
CA LEU A 62 5.20 0.34 -3.55
C LEU A 62 6.24 1.47 -3.49
N ILE A 63 7.53 1.14 -3.42
CA ILE A 63 8.65 2.11 -3.41
C ILE A 63 8.72 2.90 -4.71
N GLU A 64 8.48 2.27 -5.85
CA GLU A 64 8.41 2.93 -7.14
C GLU A 64 7.34 4.04 -7.13
N ARG A 65 6.15 3.77 -6.59
CA ARG A 65 5.07 4.76 -6.46
C ARG A 65 5.41 5.84 -5.44
N MET A 66 5.98 5.46 -4.29
CA MET A 66 6.45 6.42 -3.28
C MET A 66 7.45 7.40 -3.88
N SER A 67 8.37 6.93 -4.72
CA SER A 67 9.37 7.78 -5.37
C SER A 67 8.76 8.78 -6.36
N TRP A 68 7.67 8.40 -7.05
CA TRP A 68 6.95 9.28 -7.96
C TRP A 68 6.19 10.35 -7.17
N LEU A 69 5.44 9.92 -6.15
CA LEU A 69 4.70 10.81 -5.26
C LEU A 69 5.63 11.82 -4.58
N ALA A 70 6.75 11.37 -3.99
CA ALA A 70 7.69 12.24 -3.31
C ALA A 70 8.27 13.31 -4.25
N GLY A 71 8.64 12.92 -5.48
CA GLY A 71 9.14 13.86 -6.48
C GLY A 71 8.11 14.90 -6.92
N GLU A 72 6.83 14.55 -6.96
CA GLU A 72 5.74 15.49 -7.27
C GLU A 72 5.42 16.40 -6.08
N MET A 73 5.30 15.82 -4.88
CA MET A 73 5.01 16.54 -3.64
C MET A 73 6.12 17.52 -3.26
N ARG A 74 7.37 17.30 -3.67
CA ARG A 74 8.48 18.22 -3.37
C ARG A 74 8.23 19.66 -3.83
N ARG A 75 7.43 19.85 -4.89
CA ARG A 75 7.04 21.18 -5.39
C ARG A 75 6.01 21.87 -4.51
N MET A 76 5.27 21.12 -3.69
CA MET A 76 4.15 21.59 -2.88
C MET A 76 4.44 21.59 -1.38
N VAL A 77 5.43 20.80 -0.93
CA VAL A 77 5.81 20.62 0.47
C VAL A 77 7.28 21.06 0.63
N PRO A 78 7.53 22.29 1.13
CA PRO A 78 8.88 22.80 1.28
C PRO A 78 9.66 22.13 2.42
N GLU A 79 8.97 21.53 3.41
CA GLU A 79 9.56 20.91 4.59
C GLU A 79 10.39 19.65 4.26
N GLY A 80 11.44 19.42 5.05
CA GLY A 80 12.39 18.32 4.87
C GLY A 80 13.35 18.52 3.69
N ASP A 81 14.17 17.51 3.42
CA ASP A 81 15.14 17.51 2.31
C ASP A 81 14.61 16.85 1.03
N GLY A 82 13.35 16.39 1.06
CA GLY A 82 12.69 15.72 -0.05
C GLY A 82 13.00 14.22 -0.20
N ARG A 83 13.80 13.63 0.71
CA ARG A 83 14.06 12.20 0.74
C ARG A 83 13.00 11.45 1.56
N VAL A 84 12.73 10.21 1.15
CA VAL A 84 11.76 9.31 1.76
C VAL A 84 12.48 8.35 2.68
N LYS A 85 12.15 8.44 3.97
CA LYS A 85 12.43 7.41 4.98
C LYS A 85 11.32 6.34 4.95
N ILE A 86 11.70 5.07 4.97
CA ILE A 86 10.75 3.95 4.94
C ILE A 86 10.80 3.21 6.28
N THR A 87 9.70 3.25 7.02
CA THR A 87 9.51 2.48 8.25
C THR A 87 8.53 1.34 7.97
N PHE A 88 8.98 0.10 8.15
CA PHE A 88 8.13 -1.09 8.05
C PHE A 88 7.43 -1.39 9.38
N SER A 89 6.25 -1.98 9.30
CA SER A 89 5.65 -2.66 10.45
C SER A 89 6.40 -3.96 10.70
N ARG A 90 6.90 -4.14 11.93
CA ARG A 90 7.75 -5.28 12.29
C ARG A 90 7.02 -6.60 12.07
N ARG A 91 7.66 -7.49 11.31
CA ARG A 91 7.18 -8.84 11.02
C ARG A 91 8.30 -9.85 11.23
N GLY A 92 7.96 -11.02 11.77
CA GLY A 92 8.89 -12.14 11.91
C GLY A 92 9.44 -12.60 10.56
N GLY A 93 10.76 -12.79 10.48
CA GLY A 93 11.43 -13.36 9.31
C GLY A 93 11.82 -12.37 8.21
N MET A 94 11.70 -11.06 8.43
CA MET A 94 12.22 -10.02 7.55
C MET A 94 13.54 -9.48 8.08
N GLN A 95 14.61 -9.61 7.29
CA GLN A 95 15.92 -9.02 7.55
C GLN A 95 16.04 -7.71 6.76
N TYR A 96 16.15 -6.59 7.45
CA TYR A 96 16.13 -5.27 6.80
C TYR A 96 17.41 -4.95 6.05
N ASP A 97 18.56 -5.47 6.50
CA ASP A 97 19.82 -5.31 5.77
C ASP A 97 19.81 -6.04 4.43
N GLU A 98 19.30 -7.29 4.39
CA GLU A 98 19.10 -8.02 3.13
C GLU A 98 18.12 -7.29 2.19
N PHE A 99 17.13 -6.59 2.76
CA PHE A 99 16.21 -5.77 1.98
C PHE A 99 16.89 -4.50 1.44
N LYS A 100 17.77 -3.84 2.20
CA LYS A 100 18.61 -2.74 1.71
C LYS A 100 19.52 -3.19 0.58
N ASP A 101 20.13 -4.37 0.69
CA ASP A 101 20.93 -4.98 -0.38
C ASP A 101 20.09 -5.28 -1.63
N TYR A 102 18.86 -5.77 -1.44
CA TYR A 102 17.90 -5.92 -2.52
C TYR A 102 17.62 -4.57 -3.22
N LEU A 103 17.36 -3.50 -2.47
CA LEU A 103 17.14 -2.17 -3.06
C LEU A 103 18.37 -1.63 -3.80
N ASN A 104 19.57 -1.85 -3.27
CA ASN A 104 20.80 -1.44 -3.95
C ASN A 104 20.99 -2.17 -5.29
N ARG A 105 20.74 -3.49 -5.34
CA ARG A 105 20.78 -4.25 -6.61
C ARG A 105 19.76 -3.75 -7.63
N LEU A 106 18.58 -3.31 -7.18
CA LEU A 106 17.55 -2.78 -8.08
C LEU A 106 17.96 -1.48 -8.80
N LYS A 107 18.99 -0.75 -8.32
CA LYS A 107 19.51 0.43 -9.01
C LYS A 107 20.05 0.11 -10.40
N GLU A 108 20.49 -1.12 -10.61
CA GLU A 108 21.11 -1.59 -11.85
C GLU A 108 20.09 -2.21 -12.83
N ASP A 109 18.84 -2.47 -12.40
CA ASP A 109 17.83 -3.07 -13.26
C ASP A 109 17.09 -1.99 -14.08
N PRO A 110 17.23 -1.95 -15.42
CA PRO A 110 16.61 -0.93 -16.27
C PRO A 110 15.07 -1.00 -16.30
N ARG A 111 14.48 -2.10 -15.81
CA ARG A 111 13.01 -2.26 -15.71
C ARG A 111 12.44 -1.59 -14.46
N VAL A 112 13.29 -1.18 -13.52
CA VAL A 112 12.90 -0.48 -12.28
C VAL A 112 12.82 1.01 -12.57
N ARG A 113 11.68 1.65 -12.28
CA ARG A 113 11.47 3.09 -12.50
C ARG A 113 11.39 3.87 -11.18
N ILE A 114 12.00 3.33 -10.11
CA ILE A 114 12.20 4.04 -8.84
C ILE A 114 13.08 5.26 -9.12
N LYS A 115 12.65 6.45 -8.66
CA LYS A 115 13.48 7.66 -8.66
C LYS A 115 14.45 7.64 -7.49
N TRP A 116 15.59 6.95 -7.62
CA TRP A 116 16.52 6.72 -6.51
C TRP A 116 17.01 7.95 -5.72
N PRO A 117 17.20 9.14 -6.31
CA PRO A 117 17.63 10.32 -5.54
C PRO A 117 16.68 10.72 -4.40
N VAL A 118 15.41 10.29 -4.43
CA VAL A 118 14.42 10.59 -3.39
C VAL A 118 14.28 9.48 -2.35
N ILE A 119 14.93 8.34 -2.51
CA ILE A 119 14.80 7.20 -1.58
C ILE A 119 16.05 7.12 -0.71
N ASP A 120 15.88 7.25 0.60
CA ASP A 120 16.95 7.01 1.58
C ASP A 120 16.94 5.53 1.99
N ILE A 121 17.79 4.72 1.35
CA ILE A 121 17.89 3.28 1.60
C ILE A 121 18.46 3.01 3.00
N ASP A 122 19.41 3.83 3.45
CA ASP A 122 20.07 3.63 4.74
C ASP A 122 19.11 3.88 5.91
N ALA A 123 18.16 4.80 5.72
CA ALA A 123 17.10 5.10 6.67
C ALA A 123 15.95 4.05 6.72
N VAL A 124 16.03 2.95 5.95
CA VAL A 124 15.05 1.86 6.06
C VAL A 124 15.15 1.21 7.44
N GLU A 125 14.02 1.15 8.14
CA GLU A 125 13.93 0.60 9.50
C GLU A 125 12.59 -0.12 9.73
N ALA A 126 12.40 -0.64 10.95
CA ALA A 126 11.14 -1.23 11.36
C ALA A 126 10.75 -0.93 12.80
N GLU A 127 9.46 -0.69 12.98
CA GLU A 127 8.84 -0.34 14.25
C GLU A 127 7.63 -1.23 14.55
N ASP A 128 7.26 -1.31 15.81
CA ASP A 128 6.01 -1.99 16.19
C ASP A 128 4.81 -1.16 15.72
N HIS A 129 3.85 -1.85 15.09
CA HIS A 129 2.58 -1.27 14.64
C HIS A 129 1.90 -0.40 15.71
N SER A 130 1.87 -0.88 16.94
CA SER A 130 1.21 -0.19 18.07
C SER A 130 1.90 1.11 18.50
N ARG A 131 3.17 1.31 18.12
CA ARG A 131 4.01 2.45 18.53
C ARG A 131 4.08 3.57 17.49
N ASN A 132 3.64 3.32 16.26
CA ASN A 132 3.73 4.29 15.16
C ASN A 132 2.36 4.51 14.51
N ALA A 133 1.84 5.74 14.58
CA ALA A 133 0.55 6.10 13.99
C ALA A 133 0.55 5.98 12.46
N GLY A 134 1.67 6.23 11.79
CA GLY A 134 1.82 6.05 10.35
C GLY A 134 1.66 4.60 9.92
N LEU A 135 2.20 3.65 10.70
CA LEU A 135 1.99 2.21 10.46
C LEU A 135 0.51 1.81 10.63
N GLN A 136 -0.17 2.40 11.60
CA GLN A 136 -1.61 2.22 11.80
C GLN A 136 -2.41 2.75 10.60
N LEU A 137 -2.10 3.95 10.12
CA LEU A 137 -2.74 4.50 8.93
C LEU A 137 -2.45 3.65 7.68
N ALA A 138 -1.23 3.14 7.52
CA ALA A 138 -0.87 2.25 6.41
C ALA A 138 -1.66 0.93 6.43
N ASP A 139 -1.87 0.33 7.61
CA ASP A 139 -2.75 -0.84 7.80
C ASP A 139 -4.19 -0.57 7.36
N PHE A 140 -4.72 0.62 7.67
CA PHE A 140 -6.05 1.03 7.22
C PHE A 140 -6.13 1.17 5.70
N VAL A 141 -5.14 1.76 5.03
CA VAL A 141 -5.12 1.83 3.56
C VAL A 141 -5.10 0.43 2.97
N ALA A 142 -4.15 -0.40 3.41
CA ALA A 142 -3.95 -1.74 2.87
C ALA A 142 -5.19 -2.61 3.08
N SER A 143 -5.75 -2.62 4.29
CA SER A 143 -6.91 -3.42 4.65
C SER A 143 -8.20 -2.94 3.96
N SER A 144 -8.37 -1.63 3.78
CA SER A 144 -9.53 -1.08 3.06
C SER A 144 -9.51 -1.43 1.58
N VAL A 145 -8.33 -1.45 0.96
CA VAL A 145 -8.16 -1.91 -0.43
C VAL A 145 -8.35 -3.42 -0.52
N ALA A 146 -7.77 -4.19 0.41
CA ALA A 146 -7.92 -5.65 0.44
C ALA A 146 -9.39 -6.07 0.59
N ALA A 147 -10.15 -5.42 1.47
CA ALA A 147 -11.57 -5.72 1.69
C ALA A 147 -12.44 -5.56 0.42
N GLY A 148 -12.04 -4.71 -0.54
CA GLY A 148 -12.72 -4.59 -1.83
C GLY A 148 -12.34 -5.65 -2.86
N PHE A 149 -11.32 -6.48 -2.59
CA PHE A 149 -10.88 -7.57 -3.47
C PHE A 149 -11.10 -8.96 -2.87
N GLU A 150 -10.98 -9.11 -1.55
CA GLU A 150 -11.16 -10.36 -0.83
C GLU A 150 -12.65 -10.63 -0.61
N HIS A 151 -13.08 -11.85 -0.94
CA HIS A 151 -14.43 -12.30 -0.65
C HIS A 151 -14.57 -12.63 0.83
N ASP A 152 -15.68 -12.20 1.42
CA ASP A 152 -16.12 -12.67 2.72
C ASP A 152 -16.61 -14.13 2.64
N VAL A 153 -17.04 -14.67 3.78
CA VAL A 153 -17.52 -16.07 3.87
C VAL A 153 -18.78 -16.34 3.03
N TYR A 154 -19.45 -15.30 2.53
CA TYR A 154 -20.63 -15.37 1.67
C TYR A 154 -20.33 -15.01 0.20
N GLY A 155 -19.06 -14.76 -0.14
CA GLY A 155 -18.64 -14.40 -1.49
C GLY A 155 -18.72 -12.90 -1.80
N ASN A 156 -18.97 -12.03 -0.81
CA ASN A 156 -19.09 -10.58 -1.04
C ASN A 156 -17.75 -9.84 -0.85
N CYS A 157 -17.55 -8.74 -1.57
CA CYS A 157 -16.47 -7.77 -1.34
C CYS A 157 -17.01 -6.48 -0.71
N GLU A 158 -16.27 -5.92 0.25
CA GLU A 158 -16.63 -4.67 0.91
C GLU A 158 -15.83 -3.50 0.33
N ARG A 159 -16.37 -2.91 -0.74
CA ARG A 159 -15.72 -1.82 -1.50
C ARG A 159 -15.82 -0.46 -0.82
N ARG A 160 -16.77 -0.26 0.11
CA ARG A 160 -17.10 1.06 0.67
C ARG A 160 -15.91 1.74 1.33
N TYR A 161 -15.03 0.97 1.98
CA TYR A 161 -13.86 1.54 2.65
C TYR A 161 -12.89 2.17 1.65
N ALA A 162 -12.63 1.48 0.55
CA ALA A 162 -11.78 1.97 -0.54
C ALA A 162 -12.41 3.16 -1.28
N GLU A 163 -13.73 3.16 -1.49
CA GLU A 163 -14.44 4.30 -2.07
C GLU A 163 -14.25 5.57 -1.24
N ILE A 164 -14.42 5.46 0.08
CA ILE A 164 -14.24 6.59 1.00
C ILE A 164 -12.78 7.09 1.00
N LEU A 165 -11.81 6.18 0.96
CA LEU A 165 -10.38 6.54 0.94
C LEU A 165 -9.89 7.02 -0.43
N LYS A 166 -10.64 6.81 -1.52
CA LYS A 166 -10.21 7.15 -2.89
C LYS A 166 -9.63 8.57 -3.01
N PRO A 167 -10.20 9.65 -2.43
CA PRO A 167 -9.62 10.99 -2.54
C PRO A 167 -8.22 11.15 -1.93
N LEU A 168 -7.87 10.30 -0.96
CA LEU A 168 -6.57 10.29 -0.27
C LEU A 168 -5.51 9.48 -1.03
N LEU A 169 -5.94 8.55 -1.90
CA LEU A 169 -5.02 7.73 -2.67
C LEU A 169 -4.29 8.55 -3.73
N TYR A 170 -3.02 8.24 -3.95
CA TYR A 170 -2.24 8.86 -5.02
C TYR A 170 -2.88 8.61 -6.39
N ASN A 171 -2.88 9.60 -7.27
CA ASN A 171 -3.32 9.45 -8.64
C ASN A 171 -2.50 10.38 -9.54
N ASN A 172 -2.42 10.02 -10.81
CA ASN A 172 -1.92 10.91 -11.84
C ASN A 172 -3.07 11.25 -12.78
N ARG A 173 -3.48 12.53 -12.76
CA ARG A 173 -4.58 13.05 -13.61
C ARG A 173 -5.86 12.22 -13.48
N GLY A 174 -6.24 11.83 -12.26
CA GLY A 174 -7.45 11.03 -12.02
C GLY A 174 -7.29 9.53 -12.25
N ASN A 175 -6.15 9.05 -12.74
CA ASN A 175 -5.85 7.61 -12.80
C ASN A 175 -5.22 7.14 -11.48
N TYR A 176 -5.96 6.33 -10.72
CA TYR A 176 -5.47 5.73 -9.47
C TYR A 176 -4.83 4.37 -9.73
N LEU A 177 -5.30 3.64 -10.75
CA LEU A 177 -4.78 2.34 -11.13
C LEU A 177 -3.34 2.48 -11.67
N SER A 178 -2.44 1.62 -11.21
CA SER A 178 -0.99 1.68 -11.40
C SER A 178 -0.26 2.84 -10.69
N TYR A 179 -0.99 3.81 -10.12
CA TYR A 179 -0.47 4.88 -9.25
C TYR A 179 -0.84 4.56 -7.80
N GLY A 180 -1.91 5.14 -7.23
CA GLY A 180 -2.33 4.87 -5.86
C GLY A 180 -2.62 3.41 -5.53
N VAL A 181 -3.10 2.64 -6.52
CA VAL A 181 -3.36 1.21 -6.36
C VAL A 181 -2.72 0.44 -7.50
N LYS A 182 -1.78 -0.46 -7.18
CA LYS A 182 -1.16 -1.36 -8.15
C LYS A 182 -1.66 -2.79 -7.92
N VAL A 183 -2.23 -3.39 -8.96
CA VAL A 183 -2.57 -4.82 -8.97
C VAL A 183 -1.46 -5.60 -9.68
N VAL A 184 -1.11 -6.76 -9.11
CA VAL A 184 -0.07 -7.68 -9.61
C VAL A 184 -0.57 -9.13 -9.63
N PRO A 185 -0.52 -9.87 -10.75
CA PRO A 185 -0.26 -9.40 -12.12
C PRO A 185 -1.20 -8.27 -12.58
N ASN A 186 -1.00 -7.75 -13.79
CA ASN A 186 -1.96 -6.79 -14.35
C ASN A 186 -3.37 -7.42 -14.40
N GLU A 187 -4.39 -6.63 -14.12
CA GLU A 187 -5.80 -7.04 -14.08
C GLU A 187 -6.33 -7.58 -15.42
N GLN A 188 -5.70 -7.21 -16.54
CA GLN A 188 -6.02 -7.70 -17.87
C GLN A 188 -5.79 -9.21 -17.95
N GLY A 189 -6.83 -9.95 -18.31
CA GLY A 189 -6.77 -11.41 -18.42
C GLY A 189 -6.95 -12.15 -17.09
N MET A 190 -7.19 -11.44 -15.97
CA MET A 190 -7.62 -12.10 -14.73
C MET A 190 -9.09 -12.51 -14.81
N ASP A 191 -9.40 -13.69 -14.29
CA ASP A 191 -10.78 -14.12 -14.06
C ASP A 191 -11.32 -13.46 -12.78
N LEU A 192 -11.78 -12.20 -12.93
CA LEU A 192 -12.32 -11.41 -11.84
C LEU A 192 -13.84 -11.58 -11.74
N SER A 193 -14.33 -11.76 -10.51
CA SER A 193 -15.76 -11.66 -10.21
C SER A 193 -16.30 -10.25 -10.51
N ALA A 194 -17.63 -10.11 -10.63
CA ALA A 194 -18.27 -8.82 -10.88
C ALA A 194 -17.89 -7.77 -9.83
N GLU A 195 -17.72 -8.17 -8.57
CA GLU A 195 -17.36 -7.29 -7.46
C GLU A 195 -15.92 -6.81 -7.55
N GLN A 196 -14.99 -7.71 -7.88
CA GLN A 196 -13.59 -7.37 -8.09
C GLN A 196 -13.41 -6.47 -9.33
N ARG A 197 -14.18 -6.68 -10.40
CA ARG A 197 -14.21 -5.76 -11.56
C ARG A 197 -14.68 -4.37 -11.16
N ARG A 198 -15.74 -4.28 -10.36
CA ARG A 198 -16.21 -3.01 -9.77
C ARG A 198 -15.16 -2.32 -8.90
N MET A 199 -14.28 -3.08 -8.25
CA MET A 199 -13.14 -2.54 -7.50
C MET A 199 -12.02 -2.03 -8.41
N ILE A 200 -11.73 -2.71 -9.52
CA ILE A 200 -10.79 -2.22 -10.55
C ILE A 200 -11.32 -0.91 -11.17
N GLU A 201 -12.58 -0.89 -11.57
CA GLU A 201 -13.25 0.27 -12.18
C GLU A 201 -13.26 1.49 -11.26
N LEU A 202 -13.34 1.28 -9.94
CA LEU A 202 -13.23 2.36 -8.95
C LEU A 202 -11.91 3.13 -9.09
N PHE A 203 -10.82 2.47 -9.47
CA PHE A 203 -9.49 3.08 -9.56
C PHE A 203 -9.07 3.45 -10.99
N ALA A 204 -9.76 2.91 -11.99
CA ALA A 204 -9.51 3.26 -13.37
C ALA A 204 -9.82 4.73 -13.64
N HIS A 205 -9.09 5.34 -14.57
CA HIS A 205 -9.45 6.66 -15.08
C HIS A 205 -10.84 6.57 -15.75
N PRO A 206 -11.77 7.52 -15.51
CA PRO A 206 -13.03 7.55 -16.23
C PRO A 206 -12.72 7.62 -17.73
N ARG A 207 -13.24 6.69 -18.53
CA ARG A 207 -13.12 6.77 -19.98
C ARG A 207 -13.83 8.06 -20.41
N ALA A 208 -13.12 8.89 -21.17
CA ALA A 208 -13.68 10.11 -21.77
C ALA A 208 -14.84 9.75 -22.72
#